data_AF-A0A3A6KDB3-F1
#
_entry.id   AF-A0A3A6KDB3-F1
#
_cell.length_a   1.000
_cell.length_b   1.000
_cell.length_c   1.000
_cell.angle_alpha   90.00
_cell.angle_beta   90.00
_cell.angle_gamma   90.00
#
_symmetry.space_group_name_H-M   'P 1'
#
loop_
_entity.id
_entity.type
_entity.pdbx_description
1 polymer ?
#
loop_
_entity_poly.entity_id
_entity_poly.type
_entity_poly.pdbx_seq_one_letter_code
_entity_poly.pdbx_strand_id
1 'polypeptide(L)'
;MARAPDPRIEKAKVMYLEGMRLVEIASQLNLLEGTVRRWKSTHKWENERSDKKSERSEKRKRGAQPGNKNSSGGPPGNKKAVTTGEFETLLFDCLEPEERRLAQAVPEDKQTLPMQEIQLLTVRERRMLKRIDLLRL
;
A
#
# COMPACT_ATOMS: atom_id res chain seq x y z
N MET A 1 25.50 -1.00 38.66
CA MET A 1 26.37 0.14 38.26
C MET A 1 26.20 0.38 36.78
N ALA A 2 26.13 1.65 36.34
CA ALA A 2 26.11 1.96 34.91
C ALA A 2 27.45 1.57 34.28
N ARG A 3 27.42 0.88 33.12
CA ARG A 3 28.64 0.51 32.39
C ARG A 3 29.31 1.78 31.86
N ALA A 4 30.64 1.87 32.01
CA ALA A 4 31.40 2.99 31.45
C ALA A 4 31.15 3.12 29.94
N PRO A 5 31.01 4.36 29.41
CA PRO A 5 30.84 4.59 27.99
C PRO A 5 32.08 4.09 27.21
N ASP A 6 31.84 3.49 26.06
CA ASP A 6 32.91 2.99 25.18
C ASP A 6 33.71 4.18 24.61
N PRO A 7 35.06 4.19 24.69
CA PRO A 7 35.87 5.29 24.14
C PRO A 7 35.68 5.48 22.62
N ARG A 8 35.17 4.47 21.90
CA ARG A 8 34.90 4.54 20.46
C ARG A 8 33.72 5.45 20.11
N ILE A 9 32.90 5.85 21.08
CA ILE A 9 31.73 6.73 20.88
C ILE A 9 32.16 8.09 20.31
N GLU A 10 33.24 8.67 20.84
CA GLU A 10 33.76 9.98 20.39
C GLU A 10 34.31 9.89 18.98
N LYS A 11 35.09 8.84 18.68
CA LYS A 11 35.62 8.58 17.33
C LYS A 11 34.51 8.38 16.31
N ALA A 12 33.47 7.62 16.67
CA ALA A 12 32.29 7.43 15.81
C ALA A 12 31.53 8.73 15.56
N LYS A 13 31.46 9.64 16.55
CA LYS A 13 30.82 10.95 16.40
C LYS A 13 31.58 11.85 15.43
N VAL A 14 32.91 11.84 15.46
CA VAL A 14 33.74 12.62 14.52
C VAL A 14 33.52 12.13 13.08
N MET A 15 33.64 10.82 12.84
CA MET A 15 33.42 10.21 11.52
C MET A 15 32.01 10.48 10.98
N TYR A 16 31.04 10.54 11.89
CA TYR A 16 29.66 10.88 11.58
C TYR A 16 29.50 12.35 11.16
N LEU A 17 30.13 13.28 11.87
CA LEU A 17 30.13 14.71 11.53
C LEU A 17 30.84 15.00 10.19
N GLU A 18 31.87 14.21 9.87
CA GLU A 18 32.53 14.20 8.55
C GLU A 18 31.61 13.70 7.41
N GLY A 19 30.45 13.14 7.74
CA GLY A 19 29.41 12.76 6.78
C GLY A 19 29.47 11.30 6.31
N MET A 20 30.26 10.44 6.97
CA MET A 20 30.27 9.00 6.66
C MET A 20 28.96 8.32 7.05
N ARG A 21 28.60 7.25 6.32
CA ARG A 21 27.38 6.48 6.63
C ARG A 21 27.56 5.68 7.92
N LEU A 22 26.49 5.51 8.69
CA LEU A 22 26.54 4.77 9.96
C LEU A 22 27.04 3.33 9.80
N VAL A 23 26.76 2.71 8.65
CA VAL A 23 27.22 1.35 8.32
C VAL A 23 28.73 1.31 8.12
N GLU A 24 29.28 2.31 7.41
CA GLU A 24 30.72 2.40 7.14
C GLU A 24 31.50 2.65 8.42
N ILE A 25 30.98 3.52 9.31
CA ILE A 25 31.57 3.77 10.63
C ILE A 25 31.57 2.49 11.49
N ALA A 26 30.48 1.72 11.45
CA ALA A 26 30.40 0.45 12.19
C ALA A 26 31.44 -0.55 11.66
N SER A 27 31.59 -0.67 10.34
CA SER A 27 32.61 -1.51 9.70
C SER A 27 34.04 -1.08 10.06
N GLN A 28 34.35 0.22 10.00
CA GLN A 28 35.67 0.76 10.34
C GLN A 28 36.06 0.53 11.82
N LEU A 29 35.08 0.58 12.72
CA LEU A 29 35.29 0.37 14.16
C LEU A 29 35.17 -1.11 14.58
N ASN A 30 34.96 -2.03 13.62
CA ASN A 30 34.68 -3.45 13.85
C ASN A 30 33.54 -3.68 14.85
N LEU A 31 32.43 -2.97 14.65
CA LEU A 31 31.22 -3.04 15.46
C LEU A 31 30.02 -3.54 14.62
N LEU A 32 29.00 -4.08 15.30
CA LEU A 32 27.72 -4.36 14.65
C LEU A 32 27.08 -3.08 14.12
N GLU A 33 26.45 -3.15 12.94
CA GLU A 33 25.78 -2.01 12.27
C GLU A 33 24.79 -1.27 13.18
N GLY A 34 24.12 -2.01 14.08
CA GLY A 34 23.15 -1.45 15.03
C GLY A 34 23.77 -0.63 16.16
N THR A 35 25.06 -0.80 16.47
CA THR A 35 25.72 -0.17 17.64
C THR A 35 25.88 1.34 17.44
N VAL A 36 26.39 1.77 16.29
CA VAL A 36 26.60 3.20 15.98
C VAL A 36 25.25 3.93 15.90
N ARG A 37 24.21 3.27 15.39
CA ARG A 37 22.83 3.79 15.40
C ARG A 37 22.32 4.04 16.83
N ARG A 38 22.59 3.10 17.75
CA ARG A 38 22.20 3.24 19.16
C ARG A 38 22.94 4.40 19.82
N TRP A 39 24.26 4.52 19.62
CA TRP A 39 25.05 5.64 20.15
C TRP A 39 24.58 7.00 19.63
N LYS A 40 24.29 7.12 18.33
CA LYS A 40 23.71 8.34 17.74
C LYS A 40 22.43 8.78 18.47
N SER A 41 21.54 7.84 18.78
CA SER A 41 20.29 8.11 19.50
C SER A 41 20.51 8.39 20.99
N THR A 42 21.36 7.61 21.68
CA THR A 42 21.64 7.75 23.11
C THR A 42 22.35 9.06 23.44
N HIS A 43 23.31 9.47 22.60
CA HIS A 43 24.09 10.70 22.80
C HIS A 43 23.56 11.89 22.00
N LYS A 44 22.37 11.77 21.40
CA LYS A 44 21.67 12.83 20.67
C LYS A 44 22.59 13.63 19.73
N TRP A 45 23.34 12.94 18.87
CA TRP A 45 24.28 13.60 17.95
C TRP A 45 23.59 14.55 16.96
N GLU A 46 22.28 14.38 16.75
CA GLU A 46 21.43 15.21 15.90
C GLU A 46 20.22 15.71 16.67
N ASN A 47 20.44 16.66 17.57
CA ASN A 47 19.31 17.36 18.13
C ASN A 47 18.67 18.19 17.00
N GLU A 48 17.43 17.82 16.66
CA GLU A 48 16.65 18.16 15.45
C GLU A 48 16.97 17.28 14.23
N ARG A 49 15.94 16.59 13.74
CA ARG A 49 15.98 15.61 12.63
C ARG A 49 16.80 16.19 11.46
N SER A 50 17.96 15.63 11.17
CA SER A 50 18.74 16.12 10.05
C SER A 50 18.04 15.87 8.71
N ASP A 51 18.17 16.86 7.82
CA ASP A 51 17.69 16.78 6.44
C ASP A 51 18.58 15.89 5.54
N LYS A 52 19.64 15.28 6.10
CA LYS A 52 20.57 14.42 5.37
C LYS A 52 19.93 13.05 5.10
N LYS A 53 19.30 12.93 3.93
CA LYS A 53 18.65 11.70 3.45
C LYS A 53 19.60 10.51 3.18
N SER A 54 20.93 10.65 3.32
CA SER A 54 21.94 9.69 2.85
C SER A 54 22.76 8.95 3.92
N GLU A 55 22.57 9.22 5.21
CA GLU A 55 23.38 8.63 6.29
C GLU A 55 23.02 7.16 6.60
N ARG A 56 21.84 6.72 6.14
CA ARG A 56 21.34 5.35 6.26
C ARG A 56 21.84 4.51 5.09
N SER A 57 21.90 3.19 5.28
CA SER A 57 22.14 2.22 4.21
C SER A 57 21.26 2.48 2.98
N GLU A 58 21.78 2.09 1.82
CA GLU A 58 21.12 2.30 0.54
C GLU A 58 19.65 1.86 0.58
N LYS A 59 18.76 2.78 0.21
CA LYS A 59 17.33 2.51 0.21
C LYS A 59 17.08 1.46 -0.87
N ARG A 60 16.63 0.27 -0.47
CA ARG A 60 16.14 -0.74 -1.43
C ARG A 60 15.09 -0.07 -2.33
N LYS A 61 15.29 -0.14 -3.66
CA LYS A 61 14.30 0.35 -4.63
C LYS A 61 12.98 -0.36 -4.34
N ARG A 62 11.96 0.42 -3.97
CA ARG A 62 10.59 -0.10 -3.84
C ARG A 62 10.03 -0.24 -5.26
N GLY A 63 9.66 -1.45 -5.65
CA GLY A 63 9.12 -1.74 -6.97
C GLY A 63 9.18 -3.22 -7.28
N ALA A 64 8.55 -3.61 -8.39
CA ALA A 64 8.69 -4.94 -8.95
C ALA A 64 10.16 -5.23 -9.30
N GLN A 65 10.51 -6.53 -9.36
CA GLN A 65 11.86 -6.93 -9.75
C GLN A 65 12.24 -6.32 -11.12
N PRO A 66 13.52 -5.94 -11.32
CA PRO A 66 14.01 -5.53 -12.64
C PRO A 66 13.64 -6.56 -13.70
N GLY A 67 12.94 -6.14 -14.76
CA GLY A 67 12.46 -7.02 -15.82
C GLY A 67 11.05 -7.60 -15.64
N ASN A 68 10.34 -7.27 -14.55
CA ASN A 68 8.95 -7.70 -14.40
C ASN A 68 8.03 -6.99 -15.43
N LYS A 69 7.48 -7.77 -16.36
CA LYS A 69 6.50 -7.31 -17.37
C LYS A 69 5.07 -7.24 -16.83
N ASN A 70 4.82 -7.76 -15.62
CA ASN A 70 3.49 -7.77 -15.01
C ASN A 70 3.17 -6.47 -14.25
N SER A 71 4.14 -5.56 -14.08
CA SER A 71 3.96 -4.30 -13.33
C SER A 71 3.76 -3.06 -14.20
N SER A 72 3.88 -3.18 -15.52
CA SER A 72 3.30 -2.17 -16.40
C SER A 72 1.80 -2.37 -16.31
N GLY A 73 1.18 -1.77 -15.29
CA GLY A 73 -0.28 -1.69 -15.21
C GLY A 73 -0.82 -1.35 -16.60
N GLY A 74 -1.92 -1.99 -16.99
CA GLY A 74 -2.45 -1.75 -18.32
C GLY A 74 -2.75 -0.25 -18.52
N PRO A 75 -2.81 0.22 -19.77
CA PRO A 75 -3.02 1.64 -20.07
C PRO A 75 -4.24 2.20 -19.30
N PRO A 76 -4.26 3.53 -19.02
CA PRO A 76 -5.43 4.17 -18.45
C PRO A 76 -6.70 3.77 -19.23
N GLY A 77 -7.73 3.32 -18.51
CA GLY A 77 -8.97 2.84 -19.14
C GLY A 77 -8.93 1.38 -19.65
N ASN A 78 -7.91 0.58 -19.32
CA ASN A 78 -7.94 -0.84 -19.67
C ASN A 78 -9.10 -1.56 -18.95
N LYS A 79 -9.81 -2.45 -19.66
CA LYS A 79 -10.89 -3.28 -19.11
C LYS A 79 -10.41 -4.68 -18.67
N LYS A 80 -9.10 -4.93 -18.51
CA LYS A 80 -8.60 -6.28 -18.17
C LYS A 80 -9.02 -6.74 -16.77
N ALA A 81 -9.35 -5.80 -15.88
CA ALA A 81 -9.87 -6.10 -14.55
C ALA A 81 -11.39 -6.34 -14.54
N VAL A 82 -12.08 -6.10 -15.66
CA VAL A 82 -13.52 -6.33 -15.78
C VAL A 82 -13.73 -7.81 -16.09
N THR A 83 -14.24 -8.56 -15.12
CA THR A 83 -14.52 -9.99 -15.26
C THR A 83 -16.00 -10.24 -15.59
N THR A 84 -16.90 -9.78 -14.74
CA THR A 84 -18.36 -9.96 -14.88
C THR A 84 -19.09 -8.68 -15.30
N GLY A 85 -18.42 -7.54 -15.34
CA GLY A 85 -19.03 -6.25 -15.70
C GLY A 85 -19.90 -5.61 -14.60
N GLU A 86 -20.16 -6.30 -13.47
CA GLU A 86 -21.06 -5.85 -12.41
C GLU A 86 -20.68 -4.49 -11.79
N PHE A 87 -19.40 -4.11 -11.85
CA PHE A 87 -18.87 -2.84 -11.32
C PHE A 87 -18.34 -1.93 -12.43
N GLU A 88 -18.73 -2.15 -13.68
CA GLU A 88 -18.34 -1.29 -14.79
C GLU A 88 -19.00 0.09 -14.64
N THR A 89 -18.24 1.17 -14.84
CA THR A 89 -18.78 2.52 -14.80
C THR A 89 -19.52 2.82 -16.10
N LEU A 90 -20.85 2.83 -16.03
CA LEU A 90 -21.72 3.17 -17.15
C LEU A 90 -22.17 4.63 -17.02
N LEU A 91 -22.03 5.40 -18.10
CA LEU A 91 -22.72 6.69 -18.27
C LEU A 91 -23.83 6.51 -19.32
N PHE A 92 -24.99 7.15 -19.12
CA PHE A 92 -26.13 7.03 -20.03
C PHE A 92 -25.80 7.37 -21.49
N ASP A 93 -24.90 8.32 -21.71
CA ASP A 93 -24.46 8.73 -23.05
C ASP A 93 -23.61 7.66 -23.77
N CYS A 94 -23.03 6.72 -23.02
CA CYS A 94 -22.22 5.63 -23.53
C CYS A 94 -23.01 4.33 -23.74
N LEU A 95 -24.32 4.32 -23.45
CA LEU A 95 -25.16 3.13 -23.66
C LEU A 95 -25.34 2.84 -25.14
N GLU A 96 -25.24 1.57 -25.51
CA GLU A 96 -25.55 1.07 -26.84
C GLU A 96 -27.04 1.25 -27.16
N PRO A 97 -27.44 1.33 -28.44
CA PRO A 97 -28.84 1.55 -28.81
C PRO A 97 -29.82 0.53 -28.21
N GLU A 98 -29.39 -0.71 -28.01
CA GLU A 98 -30.17 -1.76 -27.36
C GLU A 98 -30.35 -1.48 -25.86
N GLU A 99 -29.28 -1.14 -25.15
CA GLU A 99 -29.29 -0.82 -23.72
C GLU A 99 -30.15 0.41 -23.42
N ARG A 100 -30.12 1.42 -24.29
CA ARG A 100 -31.01 2.59 -24.19
C ARG A 100 -32.47 2.21 -24.29
N ARG A 101 -32.83 1.28 -25.20
CA ARG A 101 -34.21 0.79 -25.32
C ARG A 101 -34.65 0.03 -24.08
N LEU A 102 -33.76 -0.80 -23.51
CA LEU A 102 -34.03 -1.49 -22.26
C LEU A 102 -34.28 -0.51 -21.11
N ALA A 103 -33.44 0.52 -20.97
CA ALA A 103 -33.63 1.56 -19.96
C ALA A 103 -34.96 2.32 -20.14
N GLN A 104 -35.34 2.63 -21.38
CA GLN A 104 -36.60 3.32 -21.71
C GLN A 104 -37.85 2.44 -21.52
N ALA A 105 -37.71 1.12 -21.59
CA ALA A 105 -38.82 0.19 -21.39
C ALA A 105 -39.24 0.07 -19.91
N VAL A 106 -38.39 0.51 -18.98
CA VAL A 106 -38.68 0.52 -17.55
C VAL A 106 -39.70 1.63 -17.23
N PRO A 107 -40.87 1.32 -16.64
CA PRO A 107 -41.85 2.34 -16.27
C PRO A 107 -41.32 3.31 -15.21
N GLU A 108 -41.75 4.57 -15.23
CA GLU A 108 -41.35 5.56 -14.21
C GLU A 108 -42.21 5.48 -12.94
N ASP A 109 -42.20 4.34 -12.25
CA ASP A 109 -42.87 4.17 -10.96
C ASP A 109 -41.90 4.26 -9.78
N LYS A 110 -42.02 5.36 -9.03
CA LYS A 110 -41.13 5.72 -7.92
C LYS A 110 -41.27 4.84 -6.68
N GLN A 111 -42.32 4.01 -6.58
CA GLN A 111 -42.62 3.24 -5.37
C GLN A 111 -42.55 1.73 -5.61
N THR A 112 -43.13 1.25 -6.72
CA THR A 112 -43.19 -0.20 -6.96
C THR A 112 -41.85 -0.78 -7.39
N LEU A 113 -41.08 -0.08 -8.22
CA LEU A 113 -39.77 -0.56 -8.69
C LEU A 113 -38.75 -0.70 -7.56
N PRO A 114 -38.55 0.28 -6.66
CA PRO A 114 -37.65 0.09 -5.52
C PRO A 114 -38.10 -1.05 -4.61
N MET A 115 -39.41 -1.23 -4.40
CA MET A 115 -39.94 -2.31 -3.58
C MET A 115 -39.63 -3.69 -4.17
N GLN A 116 -39.80 -3.85 -5.49
CA GLN A 116 -39.45 -5.09 -6.20
C GLN A 116 -37.96 -5.40 -6.09
N GLU A 117 -37.09 -4.39 -6.24
CA GLU A 117 -35.65 -4.55 -6.10
C GLU A 117 -35.27 -4.99 -4.68
N ILE A 118 -35.82 -4.35 -3.65
CA ILE A 118 -35.61 -4.72 -2.24
C ILE A 118 -35.99 -6.18 -1.98
N GLN A 119 -37.14 -6.62 -2.50
CA GLN A 119 -37.61 -8.00 -2.36
C GLN A 119 -36.63 -8.99 -3.03
N LEU A 120 -36.17 -8.69 -4.24
CA LEU A 120 -35.24 -9.55 -4.97
C LEU A 120 -33.87 -9.63 -4.26
N LEU A 121 -33.34 -8.50 -3.81
CA LEU A 121 -32.09 -8.43 -3.05
C LEU A 121 -32.17 -9.22 -1.75
N THR A 122 -33.29 -9.14 -1.03
CA THR A 122 -33.54 -9.92 0.20
C THR A 122 -33.46 -11.43 -0.07
N VAL A 123 -34.06 -11.89 -1.17
CA VAL A 123 -34.00 -13.30 -1.57
C VAL A 123 -32.58 -13.71 -1.99
N ARG A 124 -31.86 -12.85 -2.71
CA ARG A 124 -30.46 -13.08 -3.13
C ARG A 124 -29.55 -13.22 -1.91
N GLU A 125 -29.66 -12.32 -0.94
CA GLU A 125 -28.91 -12.36 0.32
C GLU A 125 -29.16 -13.67 1.07
N ARG A 126 -30.42 -14.06 1.25
CA ARG A 126 -30.77 -15.33 1.90
C ARG A 126 -30.16 -16.54 1.20
N ARG A 127 -30.13 -16.56 -0.14
CA ARG A 127 -29.50 -17.64 -0.92
C ARG A 127 -27.99 -17.66 -0.73
N MET A 128 -27.35 -16.49 -0.68
CA MET A 128 -25.92 -16.38 -0.40
C MET A 128 -25.57 -16.91 0.99
N LEU A 129 -26.31 -16.48 2.04
CA LEU A 129 -26.11 -16.95 3.40
C LEU A 129 -26.25 -18.48 3.51
N LYS A 130 -27.30 -19.05 2.90
CA LYS A 130 -27.46 -20.52 2.84
C LYS A 130 -26.27 -21.23 2.20
N ARG A 131 -25.70 -20.69 1.11
CA ARG A 131 -24.52 -21.26 0.45
C ARG A 131 -23.28 -21.18 1.35
N ILE A 132 -23.10 -20.08 2.06
CA ILE A 132 -21.99 -19.91 3.00
C ILE A 132 -22.11 -20.92 4.15
N ASP A 133 -23.31 -21.10 4.70
CA ASP A 133 -23.54 -22.07 5.78
C ASP A 133 -23.26 -23.52 5.32
N LEU A 134 -23.64 -23.88 4.10
CA LEU A 134 -23.35 -25.19 3.52
C LEU A 134 -21.85 -25.46 3.32
N LEU A 135 -21.03 -24.43 3.12
CA LEU A 135 -19.57 -24.56 2.98
C LEU A 135 -18.85 -24.68 4.33
N ARG A 136 -19.53 -24.41 5.45
CA ARG A 136 -18.99 -24.51 6.82
C ARG A 136 -19.21 -25.88 7.45
N LEU A 137 -20.05 -26.72 6.86
CA LEU A 137 -20.28 -28.13 7.22
C LEU A 137 -19.23 -29.02 6.56
#